data_AF-A0A5A5TJJ9-F1
#
_entry.id   AF-A0A5A5TJJ9-F1
#
_cell.length_a   1.000
_cell.length_b   1.000
_cell.length_c   1.000
_cell.angle_alpha   90.00
_cell.angle_beta   90.00
_cell.angle_gamma   90.00
#
_symmetry.space_group_name_H-M   'P 1'
#
loop_
_entity.id
_entity.type
_entity.pdbx_description
1 polymer ?
#
loop_
_entity_poly.entity_id
_entity_poly.type
_entity_poly.pdbx_seq_one_letter_code
_entity_poly.pdbx_strand_id
1 'polypeptide(L)'
;MVKVPEEVAEERKERIRRTAQKNVDVPSEEILALAHWTIVITNIPRTRATYSDILVLLRLRWQIEQLFRLWKEDAKIDEWRTKKPYRMLCEFYAKMCAMIIQQSLIQEGCWLDPLRSLVKAADSLRRECNRIMIAFYEGNLEKTIQSILHTLHSACRIERRAAFPSTAQLLLDGLDWQLELLLT
;
A
#
# COMPACT_ATOMS: atom_id res chain seq x y z
N MET A 1 5.21 5.33 23.07
CA MET A 1 5.38 6.72 22.61
C MET A 1 6.86 6.93 22.38
N VAL A 2 7.22 7.66 21.35
CA VAL A 2 8.62 8.04 21.07
C VAL A 2 8.68 9.53 20.88
N LYS A 3 9.68 10.16 21.52
CA LYS A 3 9.94 11.58 21.35
C LYS A 3 10.48 11.82 19.95
N VAL A 4 9.94 12.81 19.25
CA VAL A 4 10.43 13.20 17.93
C VAL A 4 11.54 14.25 18.04
N PRO A 5 12.39 14.41 17.01
CA PRO A 5 13.34 15.52 16.93
C PRO A 5 12.64 16.87 17.08
N GLU A 6 13.36 17.86 17.60
CA GLU A 6 12.77 19.16 17.94
C GLU A 6 12.22 19.88 16.70
N GLU A 7 12.92 19.80 15.57
CA GLU A 7 12.48 20.35 14.28
C GLU A 7 11.09 19.85 13.88
N VAL A 8 10.84 18.55 14.06
CA VAL A 8 9.57 17.89 13.73
C VAL A 8 8.48 18.28 14.73
N ALA A 9 8.85 18.46 15.99
CA ALA A 9 7.92 18.93 17.01
C ALA A 9 7.46 20.36 16.71
N GLU A 10 8.38 21.25 16.32
CA GLU A 10 8.05 22.63 15.94
C GLU A 10 7.18 22.69 14.67
N GLU A 11 7.50 21.92 13.63
CA GLU A 11 6.66 21.83 12.43
C GLU A 11 5.22 21.38 12.79
N ARG A 12 5.10 20.36 13.66
CA ARG A 12 3.80 19.88 14.14
C ARG A 12 3.06 20.96 14.94
N LYS A 13 3.73 21.69 15.83
CA LYS A 13 3.14 22.80 16.60
C LYS A 13 2.64 23.90 15.67
N GLU A 14 3.41 24.27 14.65
CA GLU A 14 2.98 25.23 13.65
C GLU A 14 1.72 24.77 12.92
N ARG A 15 1.68 23.50 12.48
CA ARG A 15 0.51 22.94 11.81
C ARG A 15 -0.73 22.97 12.71
N ILE A 16 -0.57 22.64 14.00
CA ILE A 16 -1.63 22.71 15.01
C ILE A 16 -2.15 24.16 15.13
N ARG A 17 -1.25 25.14 15.29
CA ARG A 17 -1.61 26.56 15.38
C ARG A 17 -2.35 27.05 14.13
N ARG A 18 -1.88 26.68 12.93
CA ARG A 18 -2.52 27.05 11.64
C ARG A 18 -3.94 26.48 11.54
N THR A 19 -4.16 25.24 11.95
CA THR A 19 -5.50 24.62 11.93
C THR A 19 -6.43 25.28 12.94
N ALA A 20 -5.94 25.58 14.14
CA ALA A 20 -6.73 26.23 15.18
C ALA A 20 -7.13 27.66 14.78
N GLN A 21 -6.23 28.42 14.14
CA GLN A 21 -6.55 29.74 13.56
C GLN A 21 -7.67 29.68 12.52
N LYS A 22 -7.69 28.66 11.65
CA LYS A 22 -8.75 28.48 10.65
C LYS A 22 -10.12 28.20 11.29
N ASN A 23 -10.13 27.57 12.45
CA ASN A 23 -11.33 27.20 13.19
C ASN A 23 -11.68 28.19 14.33
N VAL A 24 -10.96 29.32 14.42
CA VAL A 24 -11.10 30.33 15.50
C VAL A 24 -10.97 29.71 16.90
N ASP A 25 -10.04 28.77 17.05
CA ASP A 25 -9.76 28.08 18.32
C ASP A 25 -8.32 28.32 18.77
N VAL A 26 -8.06 28.21 20.08
CA VAL A 26 -6.72 28.33 20.67
C VAL A 26 -6.24 26.94 21.08
N PRO A 27 -5.11 26.44 20.54
CA PRO A 27 -4.58 25.14 20.95
C PRO A 27 -4.25 25.14 22.45
N SER A 28 -4.68 24.12 23.18
CA SER A 28 -4.28 23.93 24.57
C SER A 28 -2.78 23.61 24.68
N GLU A 29 -2.19 23.94 25.83
CA GLU A 29 -0.80 23.62 26.13
C GLU A 29 -0.53 22.11 26.07
N GLU A 30 -1.51 21.30 26.49
CA GLU A 30 -1.46 19.84 26.45
C GLU A 30 -1.30 19.33 25.01
N ILE A 31 -2.08 19.87 24.06
CA ILE A 31 -1.98 19.47 22.64
C ILE A 31 -0.62 19.86 22.06
N LEU A 32 -0.11 21.04 22.41
CA LEU A 32 1.23 21.47 21.98
C LEU A 32 2.34 20.63 22.63
N ALA A 33 2.15 20.18 23.87
CA ALA A 33 3.08 19.26 24.52
C ALA A 33 3.10 17.89 23.82
N LEU A 34 1.94 17.37 23.40
CA LEU A 34 1.84 16.12 22.65
C LEU A 34 2.50 16.18 21.26
N ALA A 35 2.72 17.36 20.68
CA ALA A 35 3.40 17.51 19.40
C ALA A 35 4.82 16.91 19.39
N HIS A 36 5.48 16.85 20.56
CA HIS A 36 6.81 16.24 20.71
C HIS A 36 6.81 14.71 20.68
N TRP A 37 5.63 14.08 20.59
CA TRP A 37 5.50 12.63 20.71
C TRP A 37 4.81 12.03 19.49
N THR A 38 5.33 10.90 19.03
CA THR A 38 4.54 9.96 18.24
C THR A 38 3.90 8.97 19.21
N ILE A 39 2.56 8.87 19.16
CA ILE A 39 1.76 8.05 20.05
C ILE A 39 1.05 7.01 19.19
N VAL A 40 1.21 5.73 19.55
CA VAL A 40 0.56 4.63 18.84
C VAL A 40 -0.33 3.88 19.81
N ILE A 41 -1.59 3.74 19.44
CA ILE A 41 -2.58 2.92 20.13
C ILE A 41 -2.77 1.67 19.27
N THR A 42 -2.53 0.50 19.86
CA THR A 42 -2.63 -0.79 19.16
C THR A 42 -3.06 -1.88 20.13
N ASN A 43 -3.75 -2.90 19.61
CA ASN A 43 -4.09 -4.12 20.34
C ASN A 43 -2.99 -5.20 20.25
N ILE A 44 -1.88 -4.91 19.57
CA ILE A 44 -0.74 -5.83 19.48
C ILE A 44 -0.03 -5.88 20.85
N PRO A 45 0.09 -7.07 21.47
CA PRO A 45 0.81 -7.21 22.73
C PRO A 45 2.30 -6.86 22.59
N ARG A 46 2.89 -6.26 23.62
CA ARG A 46 4.33 -5.94 23.66
C ARG A 46 5.25 -7.16 23.52
N THR A 47 4.75 -8.35 23.80
CA THR A 47 5.47 -9.62 23.62
C THR A 47 5.58 -10.04 22.15
N ARG A 48 4.77 -9.47 21.25
CA ARG A 48 4.73 -9.82 19.82
C ARG A 48 5.42 -8.80 18.91
N ALA A 49 5.52 -7.55 19.35
CA ALA A 49 6.12 -6.49 18.55
C ALA A 49 6.75 -5.44 19.45
N THR A 50 7.96 -5.02 19.09
CA THR A 50 8.59 -3.85 19.67
C THR A 50 7.94 -2.57 19.13
N TYR A 51 8.22 -1.44 19.77
CA TYR A 51 7.70 -0.16 19.30
C TYR A 51 8.24 0.22 17.90
N SER A 52 9.50 -0.11 17.61
CA SER A 52 10.11 0.05 16.28
C SER A 52 9.36 -0.75 15.22
N ASP A 53 8.99 -2.00 15.50
CA ASP A 53 8.23 -2.84 14.57
C ASP A 53 6.86 -2.20 14.26
N ILE A 54 6.19 -1.68 15.29
CA ILE A 54 4.89 -1.01 15.14
C ILE A 54 5.01 0.25 14.26
N LEU A 55 6.08 1.03 14.40
CA LEU A 55 6.31 2.20 13.54
C LEU A 55 6.52 1.79 12.07
N VAL A 56 7.22 0.69 11.81
CA VAL A 56 7.37 0.14 10.46
C VAL A 56 6.01 -0.26 9.89
N LEU A 57 5.17 -0.96 10.66
CA LEU A 57 3.81 -1.32 10.24
C LEU A 57 2.95 -0.09 9.93
N LEU A 58 3.06 0.98 10.71
CA LEU A 58 2.35 2.23 10.44
C LEU A 58 2.77 2.90 9.13
N ARG A 59 4.04 2.76 8.71
CA ARG A 59 4.47 3.24 7.39
C ARG A 59 3.88 2.42 6.26
N LEU A 60 3.72 1.11 6.46
CA LEU A 60 3.05 0.23 5.50
C LEU A 60 1.56 0.54 5.33
N ARG A 61 0.94 1.30 6.25
CA ARG A 61 -0.44 1.78 6.11
C ARG A 61 -0.66 2.46 4.76
N TRP A 62 0.30 3.22 4.25
CA TRP A 62 0.14 3.93 2.98
C TRP A 62 0.07 2.99 1.76
N GLN A 63 0.54 1.75 1.88
CA GLN A 63 0.52 0.78 0.78
C GLN A 63 -0.91 0.51 0.29
N ILE A 64 -1.92 0.55 1.17
CA ILE A 64 -3.32 0.38 0.75
C ILE A 64 -3.82 1.56 -0.07
N GLU A 65 -3.39 2.79 0.25
CA GLU A 65 -3.74 3.98 -0.52
C GLU A 65 -3.06 3.94 -1.89
N GLN A 66 -1.80 3.50 -1.95
CA GLN A 66 -1.09 3.28 -3.21
C GLN A 66 -1.78 2.20 -4.06
N LEU A 67 -2.24 1.10 -3.45
CA LEU A 67 -3.00 0.07 -4.14
C LEU A 67 -4.30 0.64 -4.73
N PHE A 68 -5.08 1.39 -3.95
CA PHE A 68 -6.30 2.02 -4.46
C PHE A 68 -6.03 3.06 -5.53
N ARG A 69 -4.92 3.81 -5.45
CA ARG A 69 -4.50 4.71 -6.53
C ARG A 69 -4.25 3.92 -7.82
N LEU A 70 -3.50 2.82 -7.76
CA LEU A 70 -3.24 1.96 -8.91
C LEU A 70 -4.52 1.36 -9.51
N TRP A 71 -5.48 0.96 -8.67
CA TRP A 71 -6.77 0.44 -9.14
C TRP A 71 -7.59 1.48 -9.89
N LYS A 72 -7.50 2.75 -9.49
CA LYS A 72 -8.15 3.86 -10.21
C LYS A 72 -7.40 4.22 -11.49
N GLU A 73 -6.09 4.42 -11.39
CA GLU A 73 -5.26 4.88 -12.51
C GLU A 73 -5.16 3.84 -13.62
N ASP A 74 -4.84 2.59 -13.28
CA ASP A 74 -4.56 1.55 -14.27
C ASP A 74 -5.77 0.67 -14.58
N ALA A 75 -6.59 0.34 -13.58
CA ALA A 75 -7.75 -0.55 -13.75
C ALA A 75 -9.09 0.19 -13.94
N LYS A 76 -9.08 1.52 -13.82
CA LYS A 76 -10.24 2.39 -14.08
C LYS A 76 -11.48 1.98 -13.28
N ILE A 77 -11.27 1.63 -12.02
CA ILE A 77 -12.34 1.10 -11.15
C ILE A 77 -13.45 2.12 -10.89
N ASP A 78 -13.16 3.41 -10.99
CA ASP A 78 -14.06 4.53 -10.77
C ASP A 78 -14.53 5.22 -12.06
N GLU A 79 -14.25 4.64 -13.22
CA GLU A 79 -14.72 5.13 -14.52
C GLU A 79 -15.84 4.23 -15.08
N TRP A 80 -16.84 4.80 -15.75
CA TRP A 80 -17.96 4.05 -16.34
C TRP A 80 -18.42 4.71 -17.63
N ARG A 81 -18.86 3.90 -18.59
CA ARG A 81 -19.42 4.41 -19.86
C ARG A 81 -20.91 4.74 -19.77
N THR A 82 -21.61 4.19 -18.79
CA THR A 82 -23.06 4.31 -18.63
C THR A 82 -23.44 5.38 -17.62
N LYS A 83 -24.57 6.06 -17.86
CA LYS A 83 -25.20 6.99 -16.89
C LYS A 83 -26.29 6.33 -16.03
N LYS A 84 -26.57 5.03 -16.21
CA LYS A 84 -27.59 4.31 -15.45
C LYS A 84 -27.04 3.82 -14.11
N PRO A 85 -27.58 4.25 -12.94
CA PRO A 85 -27.01 3.93 -11.63
C PRO A 85 -26.81 2.43 -11.38
N TYR A 86 -27.81 1.61 -11.68
CA TYR A 86 -27.72 0.15 -11.48
C TYR A 86 -26.64 -0.51 -12.37
N ARG A 87 -26.39 0.02 -13.56
CA ARG A 87 -25.32 -0.48 -14.42
C ARG A 87 -23.95 -0.05 -13.93
N MET A 88 -23.81 1.18 -13.42
CA MET A 88 -22.57 1.62 -12.76
C MET A 88 -22.25 0.72 -11.56
N LEU A 89 -23.25 0.43 -10.72
CA LEU A 89 -23.06 -0.40 -9.54
C LEU A 89 -22.63 -1.84 -9.91
N CYS A 90 -23.27 -2.42 -10.93
CA CYS A 90 -22.87 -3.74 -11.44
C CYS A 90 -21.44 -3.73 -12.01
N GLU A 91 -21.08 -2.72 -12.81
CA GLU A 91 -19.73 -2.56 -13.35
C GLU A 91 -18.70 -2.37 -12.23
N PHE A 92 -19.02 -1.58 -11.21
CA PHE A 92 -18.17 -1.39 -10.03
C PHE A 92 -17.91 -2.70 -9.30
N TYR A 93 -18.96 -3.49 -9.01
CA TYR A 93 -18.78 -4.79 -8.36
C TYR A 93 -17.97 -5.77 -9.23
N ALA A 94 -18.21 -5.80 -10.54
CA ALA A 94 -17.42 -6.64 -11.44
C ALA A 94 -15.93 -6.25 -11.43
N LYS A 95 -15.61 -4.95 -11.47
CA LYS A 95 -14.23 -4.47 -11.38
C LYS A 95 -13.60 -4.75 -10.01
N MET A 96 -14.35 -4.60 -8.92
CA MET A 96 -13.89 -4.98 -7.58
C MET A 96 -13.54 -6.47 -7.50
N CYS A 97 -14.38 -7.35 -8.03
CA CYS A 97 -14.09 -8.78 -8.11
C CYS A 97 -12.82 -9.05 -8.94
N ALA A 98 -12.68 -8.40 -10.10
CA ALA A 98 -11.49 -8.54 -10.93
C ALA A 98 -10.22 -8.08 -10.20
N MET A 99 -10.28 -6.99 -9.43
CA MET A 99 -9.15 -6.50 -8.63
C MET A 99 -8.77 -7.46 -7.49
N ILE A 100 -9.75 -8.06 -6.82
CA ILE A 100 -9.50 -9.07 -5.78
C ILE A 100 -8.84 -10.31 -6.38
N ILE A 101 -9.35 -10.80 -7.51
CA ILE A 101 -8.77 -11.96 -8.22
C ILE A 101 -7.34 -11.65 -8.66
N GLN A 102 -7.12 -10.50 -9.30
CA GLN A 102 -5.79 -10.05 -9.71
C GLN A 102 -4.84 -9.98 -8.51
N GLN A 103 -5.26 -9.36 -7.40
CA GLN A 103 -4.45 -9.24 -6.20
C GLN A 103 -4.12 -10.59 -5.59
N SER A 104 -5.06 -11.54 -5.60
CA SER A 104 -4.84 -12.91 -5.11
C SER A 104 -3.79 -13.63 -5.95
N LEU A 105 -3.86 -13.53 -7.28
CA LEU A 105 -2.86 -14.12 -8.18
C LEU A 105 -1.49 -13.46 -8.05
N ILE A 106 -1.43 -12.15 -7.83
CA ILE A 106 -0.16 -11.45 -7.55
C ILE A 106 0.42 -11.92 -6.23
N GLN A 107 -0.40 -12.16 -5.20
CA GLN A 107 0.10 -12.72 -3.94
C GLN A 107 0.70 -14.11 -4.16
N GLU A 108 0.00 -15.02 -4.83
CA GLU A 108 0.54 -16.36 -5.14
C GLU A 108 1.79 -16.31 -6.05
N GLY A 109 1.85 -15.34 -6.96
CA GLY A 109 2.91 -15.22 -7.96
C GLY A 109 4.14 -14.40 -7.54
N CYS A 110 4.01 -13.47 -6.60
CA CYS A 110 5.03 -12.45 -6.38
C CYS A 110 5.30 -12.16 -4.90
N TRP A 111 4.54 -12.72 -3.96
CA TRP A 111 4.62 -12.33 -2.55
C TRP A 111 5.96 -12.64 -1.89
N LEU A 112 6.55 -13.81 -2.19
CA LEU A 112 7.78 -14.27 -1.51
C LEU A 112 9.04 -13.50 -1.92
N ASP A 113 8.99 -12.72 -3.01
CA ASP A 113 10.13 -11.97 -3.52
C ASP A 113 9.79 -10.47 -3.53
N PRO A 114 10.28 -9.68 -2.55
CA PRO A 114 9.93 -8.27 -2.45
C PRO A 114 10.48 -7.44 -3.62
N LEU A 115 11.43 -7.95 -4.40
CA LEU A 115 11.91 -7.29 -5.62
C LEU A 115 11.00 -7.54 -6.83
N ARG A 116 9.77 -8.05 -6.63
CA ARG A 116 8.75 -8.14 -7.68
C ARG A 116 7.89 -6.89 -7.77
N SER A 117 7.70 -6.45 -9.00
CA SER A 117 6.88 -5.30 -9.36
C SER A 117 5.43 -5.73 -9.49
N LEU A 118 4.62 -5.33 -8.52
CA LEU A 118 3.17 -5.56 -8.53
C LEU A 118 2.48 -4.92 -9.76
N VAL A 119 3.02 -3.78 -10.23
CA VAL A 119 2.51 -3.09 -11.43
C VAL A 119 2.75 -3.91 -12.70
N LYS A 120 3.97 -4.44 -12.89
CA LYS A 120 4.27 -5.32 -14.03
C LYS A 120 3.45 -6.62 -13.95
N ALA A 121 3.31 -7.19 -12.76
CA ALA A 121 2.52 -8.40 -12.56
C ALA A 121 1.03 -8.19 -12.87
N ALA A 122 0.46 -7.07 -12.42
CA ALA A 122 -0.90 -6.67 -12.77
C ALA A 122 -1.08 -6.51 -14.28
N ASP A 123 -0.13 -5.84 -14.97
CA ASP A 123 -0.18 -5.70 -16.42
C ASP A 123 -0.14 -7.05 -17.15
N SER A 124 0.77 -7.95 -16.74
CA SER A 124 0.84 -9.31 -17.29
C SER A 124 -0.46 -10.08 -17.08
N LEU A 125 -1.05 -10.04 -15.88
CA LEU A 125 -2.32 -10.71 -15.60
C LEU A 125 -3.47 -10.17 -16.46
N ARG A 126 -3.54 -8.86 -16.66
CA ARG A 126 -4.58 -8.25 -17.51
C ARG A 126 -4.50 -8.74 -18.95
N ARG A 127 -3.29 -8.97 -19.48
CA ARG A 127 -3.10 -9.55 -20.82
C ARG A 127 -3.57 -11.00 -20.91
N GLU A 128 -3.47 -11.75 -19.80
CA GLU A 128 -3.91 -13.14 -19.71
C GLU A 128 -5.40 -13.30 -19.35
N CYS A 129 -6.15 -12.23 -19.09
CA CYS A 129 -7.56 -12.29 -18.67
C CYS A 129 -8.43 -13.16 -19.58
N ASN A 130 -8.28 -13.03 -20.90
CA ASN A 130 -9.06 -13.84 -21.85
C ASN A 130 -8.73 -15.33 -21.74
N ARG A 131 -7.46 -15.67 -21.53
CA ARG A 131 -7.03 -17.07 -21.35
C ARG A 131 -7.58 -17.65 -20.06
N ILE A 132 -7.62 -16.88 -18.98
CA ILE A 132 -8.26 -17.27 -17.71
C ILE A 132 -9.76 -17.53 -17.93
N MET A 133 -10.46 -16.65 -18.64
CA MET A 133 -11.89 -16.79 -18.92
C MET A 133 -12.20 -18.04 -19.76
N ILE A 134 -11.41 -18.30 -20.80
CA ILE A 134 -11.55 -19.51 -21.62
C ILE A 134 -11.29 -20.76 -20.78
N ALA A 135 -10.21 -20.78 -20.01
CA ALA A 135 -9.87 -21.91 -19.16
C ALA A 135 -10.91 -22.19 -18.08
N PHE A 136 -11.57 -21.15 -17.55
CA PHE A 136 -12.69 -21.29 -16.64
C PHE A 136 -13.88 -22.00 -17.31
N TYR A 137 -14.23 -21.61 -18.53
CA TYR A 137 -15.30 -22.23 -19.30
C TYR A 137 -14.99 -23.68 -19.69
N GLU A 138 -13.75 -23.95 -20.10
CA GLU A 138 -13.30 -25.28 -20.55
C GLU A 138 -12.94 -26.25 -19.41
N GLY A 139 -12.96 -25.80 -18.16
CA GLY A 139 -12.61 -26.64 -17.00
C GLY A 139 -11.10 -26.87 -16.81
N ASN A 140 -10.24 -26.08 -17.46
CA ASN A 140 -8.77 -26.18 -17.39
C ASN A 140 -8.13 -25.04 -16.58
N LEU A 141 -8.88 -24.43 -15.67
CA LEU A 141 -8.48 -23.22 -14.94
C LEU A 141 -7.17 -23.43 -14.14
N GLU A 142 -7.07 -24.52 -13.39
CA GLU A 142 -5.92 -24.78 -12.51
C GLU A 142 -4.61 -24.78 -13.29
N LYS A 143 -4.54 -25.56 -14.37
CA LYS A 143 -3.36 -25.64 -15.24
C LYS A 143 -3.00 -24.29 -15.85
N THR A 144 -4.01 -23.52 -16.24
CA THR A 144 -3.81 -22.19 -16.82
C THR A 144 -3.26 -21.22 -15.79
N ILE A 145 -3.82 -21.19 -14.58
CA ILE A 145 -3.32 -20.37 -13.48
C ILE A 145 -1.88 -20.77 -13.13
N GLN A 146 -1.58 -22.06 -12.99
CA GLN A 146 -0.21 -22.53 -12.71
C GLN A 146 0.79 -22.04 -13.77
N SER A 147 0.42 -22.11 -15.05
CA SER A 147 1.25 -21.61 -16.15
C SER A 147 1.48 -20.10 -16.05
N ILE A 148 0.44 -19.32 -15.74
CA ILE A 148 0.55 -17.86 -15.57
C ILE A 148 1.43 -17.52 -14.36
N LEU A 149 1.22 -18.18 -13.22
CA LEU A 149 2.02 -17.97 -12.01
C LEU A 149 3.50 -18.27 -12.24
N HIS A 150 3.82 -19.32 -12.98
CA HIS A 150 5.21 -19.64 -13.37
C HIS A 150 5.85 -18.52 -14.20
N THR A 151 5.09 -17.90 -15.10
CA THR A 151 5.56 -16.71 -15.86
C THR A 151 5.76 -15.51 -14.94
N LEU A 152 4.87 -15.27 -13.96
CA LEU A 152 5.04 -14.18 -13.00
C LEU A 152 6.28 -14.36 -12.12
N HIS A 153 6.56 -15.60 -11.69
CA HIS A 153 7.76 -15.95 -10.89
C HIS A 153 9.07 -15.62 -11.62
N SER A 154 9.09 -15.77 -12.95
CA SER A 154 10.27 -15.51 -13.77
C SER A 154 10.35 -14.06 -14.26
N ALA A 155 9.21 -13.35 -14.38
CA ALA A 155 9.12 -11.99 -14.89
C ALA A 155 8.93 -10.91 -13.79
N CYS A 156 8.55 -9.69 -14.18
CA CYS A 156 8.08 -8.65 -13.25
C CYS A 156 9.09 -8.20 -12.18
N ARG A 157 10.38 -8.05 -12.50
CA ARG A 157 11.38 -7.57 -11.53
C ARG A 157 11.41 -6.05 -11.37
N ILE A 158 11.70 -5.60 -10.15
CA ILE A 158 12.09 -4.24 -9.80
C ILE A 158 13.60 -4.14 -9.93
N GLU A 159 14.08 -3.10 -10.61
CA GLU A 159 15.50 -2.80 -10.69
C GLU A 159 15.97 -2.18 -9.38
N ARG A 160 17.12 -2.64 -8.86
CA ARG A 160 17.75 -2.03 -7.69
C ARG A 160 18.20 -0.62 -8.04
N ARG A 161 17.93 0.32 -7.13
CA ARG A 161 18.35 1.72 -7.25
C ARG A 161 19.33 2.05 -6.13
N ALA A 162 20.42 2.73 -6.46
CA ALA A 162 21.46 3.10 -5.51
C ALA A 162 21.16 4.43 -4.79
N ALA A 163 20.73 5.47 -5.51
CA ALA A 163 20.50 6.80 -4.93
C ALA A 163 19.21 6.90 -4.08
N PHE A 164 18.15 6.18 -4.48
CA PHE A 164 16.85 6.18 -3.80
C PHE A 164 16.34 4.74 -3.72
N PRO A 165 16.71 3.99 -2.67
CA PRO A 165 16.30 2.59 -2.52
C PRO A 165 14.78 2.49 -2.41
N SER A 166 14.20 1.51 -3.09
CA SER A 166 12.77 1.20 -2.98
C SER A 166 12.42 0.63 -1.60
N THR A 167 11.15 0.69 -1.21
CA THR A 167 10.65 0.06 0.03
C THR A 167 11.05 -1.41 0.16
N ALA A 168 11.04 -2.15 -0.95
CA ALA A 168 11.49 -3.54 -1.00
C ALA A 168 12.97 -3.71 -0.66
N GLN A 169 13.84 -2.85 -1.22
CA GLN A 169 15.26 -2.85 -0.90
C GLN A 169 15.48 -2.50 0.57
N LEU A 170 14.77 -1.51 1.09
CA LEU A 170 14.84 -1.11 2.49
C LEU A 170 14.42 -2.23 3.46
N LEU A 171 13.39 -3.01 3.11
CA LEU A 171 12.92 -4.13 3.92
C LEU A 171 13.89 -5.33 3.93
N LEU A 172 14.61 -5.55 2.81
CA LEU A 172 15.57 -6.65 2.68
C LEU A 172 16.94 -6.33 3.27
N ASP A 173 17.47 -5.15 2.98
CA ASP A 173 18.84 -4.76 3.30
C ASP A 173 18.99 -4.37 4.79
N GLY A 174 17.88 -4.31 5.55
CA GLY A 174 17.90 -4.23 7.01
C GLY A 174 18.70 -3.06 7.58
N LEU A 175 18.58 -1.86 6.99
CA LEU A 175 19.29 -0.66 7.44
C LEU A 175 19.03 -0.38 8.93
N ASP A 176 20.06 0.06 9.66
CA ASP A 176 19.94 0.50 11.06
C ASP A 176 18.94 1.66 11.20
N TRP A 177 17.70 1.31 11.58
CA TRP A 177 16.53 2.20 11.62
C TRP A 177 16.57 3.27 12.74
N GLN A 178 17.66 3.39 13.51
CA GLN A 178 17.54 4.05 14.82
C GLN A 178 17.28 5.56 14.78
N LEU A 179 17.66 6.35 13.77
CA LEU A 179 17.61 7.82 13.95
C LEU A 179 17.28 8.74 12.76
N GLU A 180 17.31 8.32 11.49
CA GLU A 180 17.31 9.35 10.41
C GLU A 180 15.93 9.79 9.88
N LEU A 181 14.87 8.98 9.98
CA LEU A 181 13.63 9.24 9.23
C LEU A 181 12.44 9.69 10.08
N LEU A 182 12.67 10.25 11.27
CA LEU A 182 11.68 11.14 11.86
C LEU A 182 11.73 12.55 11.26
N LEU A 183 12.76 12.87 10.45
CA LEU A 183 13.06 14.18 9.84
C LEU A 183 12.51 14.38 8.41
N THR A 184 11.62 13.50 7.94
CA THR A 184 10.91 13.65 6.63
C THR A 184 9.48 13.16 6.77
#